data_AF-A0A3Q4GLR7-F1
#
_entry.id   AF-A0A3Q4GLR7-F1
#
_cell.length_a   1.000
_cell.length_b   1.000
_cell.length_c   1.000
_cell.angle_alpha   90.00
_cell.angle_beta   90.00
_cell.angle_gamma   90.00
#
_symmetry.space_group_name_H-M   'P 1'
#
loop_
_entity.id
_entity.type
_entity.pdbx_description
1 polymer ?
#
loop_
_entity_poly.entity_id
_entity_poly.type
_entity_poly.pdbx_seq_one_letter_code
_entity_poly.pdbx_strand_id
1 'polypeptide(L)'
;MGKVQGGMKCVKYLLFAFNIIFWVSGLLVLAVGLWLRFDPNTVDLLTGDAVYILLGAGALMMVVGFLGCFGAIRESQCLLALFFACLVIIFGAEVTAGVFGFLNKEQVELFDD
;
A
#
# COMPACT_ATOMS: atom_id res chain seq x y z
N MET A 1 15.70 6.91 33.25
CA MET A 1 15.23 7.50 31.98
C MET A 1 16.02 7.05 30.73
N GLY A 2 17.08 6.23 30.82
CA GLY A 2 17.97 5.90 29.68
C GLY A 2 17.58 4.74 28.75
N LYS A 3 16.61 3.88 29.11
CA LYS A 3 16.20 2.73 28.26
C LYS A 3 15.28 3.10 27.09
N VAL A 4 14.45 4.14 27.24
CA VAL A 4 13.50 4.58 26.20
C VAL A 4 14.18 5.22 24.98
N GLN A 5 15.39 5.76 25.14
CA GLN A 5 16.10 6.45 24.07
C GLN A 5 16.72 5.50 23.03
N GLY A 6 17.12 4.28 23.45
CA GLY A 6 17.61 3.24 22.54
C GLY A 6 16.50 2.58 21.74
N GLY A 7 15.36 2.29 22.37
CA GLY A 7 14.19 1.70 21.70
C GLY A 7 13.62 2.59 20.59
N MET A 8 13.55 3.90 20.82
CA MET A 8 13.05 4.86 19.83
C MET A 8 13.92 4.92 18.56
N LYS A 9 15.24 4.74 18.68
CA LYS A 9 16.15 4.65 17.53
C LYS A 9 15.92 3.37 16.72
N CYS A 10 15.72 2.25 17.40
CA CYS A 10 15.42 0.97 16.74
C CYS A 10 14.11 1.06 15.94
N VAL A 11 13.06 1.63 16.54
CA VAL A 11 11.76 1.84 15.87
C VAL A 11 11.89 2.76 14.64
N LYS A 12 12.62 3.88 14.74
CA LYS A 12 12.89 4.74 13.59
C LYS A 12 13.58 3.99 12.44
N TYR A 13 14.57 3.17 12.75
CA TYR A 13 15.32 2.41 11.75
C TYR A 13 14.46 1.32 11.09
N LEU A 14 13.64 0.62 11.88
CA LEU A 14 12.69 -0.38 11.37
C LEU A 14 11.64 0.26 10.47
N LEU A 15 11.09 1.41 10.87
CA LEU A 15 10.12 2.16 10.07
C LEU A 15 10.70 2.63 8.74
N PHE A 16 11.96 3.08 8.74
CA PHE A 16 12.67 3.48 7.53
C PHE A 16 12.91 2.28 6.60
N ALA A 17 13.42 1.17 7.13
CA ALA A 17 13.67 -0.04 6.34
C ALA A 17 12.38 -0.60 5.74
N PHE A 18 11.31 -0.68 6.53
CA PHE A 18 10.00 -1.16 6.07
C PHE A 18 9.41 -0.26 4.99
N ASN A 19 9.54 1.07 5.12
CA ASN A 19 9.11 2.02 4.08
C ASN A 19 9.86 1.86 2.76
N ILE A 20 11.17 1.67 2.81
CA ILE A 20 11.99 1.42 1.61
C ILE A 20 11.49 0.15 0.90
N ILE A 21 11.22 -0.92 1.65
CA ILE A 21 10.71 -2.18 1.09
C ILE A 21 9.34 -1.94 0.43
N PHE A 22 8.44 -1.23 1.10
CA PHE A 22 7.11 -0.87 0.57
C PHE A 22 7.20 0.00 -0.70
N TRP A 23 8.18 0.91 -0.74
CA TRP A 23 8.40 1.77 -1.89
C TRP A 23 8.90 0.96 -3.10
N VAL A 24 9.85 0.05 -2.89
CA VAL A 24 10.37 -0.85 -3.94
C VAL A 24 9.30 -1.82 -4.41
N SER A 25 8.48 -2.38 -3.51
CA SER A 25 7.37 -3.26 -3.89
C SER A 25 6.30 -2.51 -4.69
N GLY A 26 5.96 -1.26 -4.32
CA GLY A 26 5.05 -0.41 -5.09
C GLY A 26 5.54 -0.15 -6.52
N LEU A 27 6.84 0.12 -6.68
CA LEU A 27 7.49 0.24 -8.00
C LEU A 27 7.37 -1.04 -8.83
N LEU A 28 7.60 -2.20 -8.21
CA LEU A 28 7.46 -3.52 -8.84
C LEU A 28 6.02 -3.76 -9.31
N VAL A 29 5.04 -3.48 -8.46
CA VAL A 29 3.61 -3.64 -8.79
C VAL A 29 3.19 -2.70 -9.91
N LEU A 30 3.66 -1.45 -9.90
CA LEU A 30 3.42 -0.51 -11.01
C LEU A 30 4.08 -0.98 -12.31
N ALA A 31 5.30 -1.50 -12.25
CA ALA A 31 5.99 -2.02 -13.43
C ALA A 31 5.23 -3.21 -14.03
N VAL A 32 4.74 -4.13 -13.19
CA VAL A 32 3.90 -5.26 -13.62
C VAL A 32 2.55 -4.78 -14.17
N GLY A 33 1.88 -3.84 -13.50
CA GLY A 33 0.61 -3.28 -13.97
C GLY A 33 0.73 -2.55 -15.32
N LEU A 34 1.82 -1.79 -15.52
CA LEU A 34 2.14 -1.18 -16.81
C LEU A 34 2.46 -2.24 -17.87
N TRP A 35 3.26 -3.25 -17.53
CA TRP A 35 3.59 -4.36 -18.44
C TRP A 35 2.32 -5.06 -18.93
N LEU A 36 1.40 -5.39 -18.02
CA LEU A 36 0.09 -5.98 -18.34
C LEU A 36 -0.79 -5.06 -19.19
N ARG A 37 -0.69 -3.74 -18.99
CA ARG A 37 -1.45 -2.76 -19.78
C ARG A 37 -0.94 -2.63 -21.22
N PHE A 38 0.37 -2.78 -21.42
CA PHE A 38 1.00 -2.63 -22.74
C PHE A 38 0.98 -3.92 -23.57
N ASP A 39 0.78 -5.09 -22.95
CA ASP A 39 0.70 -6.36 -23.67
C ASP A 39 -0.74 -6.65 -24.17
N PRO A 40 -1.01 -6.54 -25.49
CA PRO A 40 -2.35 -6.69 -26.04
C PRO A 40 -2.91 -8.12 -25.96
N ASN A 41 -2.08 -9.12 -25.65
CA ASN A 41 -2.54 -10.51 -25.52
C ASN A 41 -2.97 -10.87 -24.07
N THR A 42 -2.62 -10.03 -23.09
CA THR A 42 -2.85 -10.33 -21.66
C THR A 42 -4.00 -9.53 -21.07
N VAL A 43 -4.47 -8.48 -21.76
CA VAL A 43 -5.59 -7.63 -21.34
C VAL A 43 -6.95 -8.35 -21.35
N ASP A 44 -7.06 -9.51 -22.00
CA ASP A 44 -8.25 -10.37 -21.94
C ASP A 44 -8.30 -11.24 -20.67
N LEU A 45 -7.16 -11.48 -20.03
CA LEU A 45 -7.03 -12.35 -18.85
C LEU A 45 -7.26 -11.61 -17.53
N LEU A 46 -7.11 -10.28 -17.54
CA LEU A 46 -7.47 -9.38 -16.45
C LEU A 46 -8.46 -8.36 -17.01
N THR A 47 -9.73 -8.49 -16.65
CA THR A 47 -10.77 -7.48 -16.87
C THR A 47 -10.14 -6.10 -16.63
N GLY A 48 -10.24 -5.16 -17.55
CA GLY A 48 -9.46 -3.91 -17.53
C GLY A 48 -9.45 -3.20 -16.16
N ASP A 49 -10.54 -3.35 -15.40
CA ASP A 49 -10.70 -2.89 -14.02
C ASP A 49 -9.63 -3.42 -13.05
N ALA A 50 -9.26 -4.70 -13.13
CA ALA A 50 -8.23 -5.30 -12.28
C ALA A 50 -6.84 -4.70 -12.53
N VAL A 51 -6.51 -4.36 -13.77
CA VAL A 51 -5.25 -3.68 -14.12
C VAL A 51 -5.23 -2.25 -13.56
N TYR A 52 -6.35 -1.53 -13.61
CA TYR A 52 -6.47 -0.20 -13.00
C TYR A 52 -6.38 -0.25 -11.47
N ILE A 53 -6.97 -1.26 -10.83
CA ILE A 53 -6.84 -1.50 -9.39
C ILE A 53 -5.38 -1.78 -9.03
N LEU A 54 -4.68 -2.61 -9.82
CA LEU A 54 -3.26 -2.93 -9.60
C LEU A 54 -2.36 -1.69 -9.76
N LEU A 55 -2.59 -0.88 -10.79
CA LEU A 55 -1.90 0.40 -10.99
C LEU A 55 -2.18 1.38 -9.85
N GLY A 56 -3.45 1.51 -9.43
CA GLY A 56 -3.86 2.36 -8.33
C GLY A 56 -3.23 1.94 -6.99
N ALA A 57 -3.28 0.65 -6.68
CA ALA A 57 -2.66 0.08 -5.48
C ALA A 57 -1.14 0.26 -5.48
N GLY A 58 -0.48 0.01 -6.62
CA GLY A 58 0.96 0.24 -6.79
C GLY A 58 1.35 1.70 -6.57
N ALA A 59 0.60 2.64 -7.15
CA ALA A 59 0.82 4.07 -6.97
C ALA A 59 0.61 4.51 -5.51
N LEU A 60 -0.45 4.02 -4.87
CA LEU A 60 -0.73 4.29 -3.46
C LEU A 60 0.42 3.79 -2.57
N MET A 61 0.88 2.56 -2.78
CA MET A 61 2.04 2.00 -2.05
C MET A 61 3.30 2.84 -2.25
N MET A 62 3.55 3.33 -3.48
CA MET A 62 4.70 4.18 -3.78
C MET A 62 4.62 5.53 -3.04
N VAL A 63 3.45 6.18 -3.02
CA VAL A 63 3.23 7.46 -2.33
C VAL A 63 3.37 7.30 -0.82
N VAL A 64 2.75 6.27 -0.24
CA VAL A 64 2.84 5.97 1.20
C VAL A 64 4.29 5.65 1.59
N GLY A 65 4.98 4.84 0.78
CA GLY A 65 6.41 4.52 0.91
C GLY A 65 7.32 5.75 0.90
N PHE A 66 7.04 6.68 -0.02
CA PHE A 66 7.80 7.93 -0.12
C PHE A 66 7.52 8.86 1.06
N LEU A 67 6.25 9.05 1.45
CA LEU A 67 5.87 9.87 2.59
C LEU A 67 6.49 9.35 3.90
N GLY A 68 6.57 8.03 4.08
CA GLY A 68 7.21 7.47 5.26
C GLY A 68 8.74 7.59 5.26
N CYS A 69 9.40 7.47 4.10
CA CYS A 69 10.83 7.79 3.96
C CYS A 69 11.11 9.27 4.29
N PHE A 70 10.34 10.20 3.73
CA PHE A 70 10.47 11.63 4.02
C PHE A 70 10.13 11.94 5.48
N GLY A 71 9.19 11.23 6.09
CA GLY A 71 8.83 11.41 7.50
C GLY A 71 9.92 10.95 8.45
N ALA A 72 10.61 9.87 8.10
CA ALA A 72 11.78 9.41 8.84
C ALA A 72 12.97 10.36 8.70
N ILE A 73 13.23 10.90 7.50
CA ILE A 73 14.36 11.79 7.21
C ILE A 73 14.16 13.18 7.83
N ARG A 74 12.96 13.75 7.77
CA ARG A 74 12.72 15.15 8.19
C ARG A 74 12.60 15.35 9.70
N GLU A 75 12.73 14.28 10.48
CA GLU A 75 12.54 14.22 11.94
C GLU A 75 11.25 14.89 12.46
N SER A 76 10.30 15.16 11.57
CA SER A 76 9.11 15.94 11.83
C SER A 76 8.03 15.02 12.35
N GLN A 77 7.66 15.21 13.61
CA GLN A 77 6.55 14.49 14.27
C GLN A 77 5.24 14.61 13.48
N CYS A 78 5.02 15.72 12.77
CA CYS A 78 3.83 15.93 11.95
C CYS A 78 3.78 14.98 10.73
N LEU A 79 4.90 14.81 10.02
CA LEU A 79 4.92 13.94 8.83
C LEU A 79 4.81 12.45 9.21
N LEU A 80 5.41 12.05 10.34
CA LEU A 80 5.27 10.70 10.89
C LEU A 80 3.83 10.43 11.37
N ALA A 81 3.17 11.43 11.97
CA ALA A 81 1.77 11.33 12.35
C ALA A 81 0.86 11.20 11.13
N LEU A 82 1.14 11.91 10.04
CA LEU A 82 0.40 11.83 8.78
C LEU A 82 0.55 10.45 8.13
N PHE A 83 1.76 9.89 8.12
CA PHE A 83 2.01 8.51 7.70
C PHE A 83 1.20 7.50 8.53
N PHE A 84 1.21 7.64 9.85
CA PHE A 84 0.45 6.77 10.73
C PHE A 84 -1.07 6.89 10.51
N ALA A 85 -1.58 8.10 10.33
CA ALA A 85 -2.99 8.34 10.01
C ALA A 85 -3.39 7.69 8.68
N CYS A 86 -2.57 7.82 7.63
CA CYS A 86 -2.79 7.13 6.37
C CYS A 86 -2.85 5.61 6.53
N LEU A 87 -1.94 5.01 7.31
CA LEU A 87 -1.97 3.56 7.57
C LEU A 87 -3.24 3.12 8.30
N VAL A 88 -3.69 3.88 9.30
CA VAL A 88 -4.93 3.58 10.02
C VAL A 88 -6.14 3.63 9.08
N ILE A 89 -6.18 4.62 8.17
CA ILE A 89 -7.25 4.73 7.17
C ILE A 89 -7.21 3.54 6.20
N ILE A 90 -6.02 3.17 5.69
CA ILE A 90 -5.86 2.01 4.79
C ILE A 90 -6.31 0.73 5.48
N PHE A 91 -5.88 0.50 6.72
CA PHE A 91 -6.27 -0.67 7.50
C PHE A 91 -7.79 -0.71 7.74
N GLY A 92 -8.41 0.42 8.06
CA GLY A 92 -9.87 0.52 8.20
C GLY A 92 -10.60 0.22 6.88
N ALA A 93 -10.07 0.67 5.75
CA ALA A 93 -10.59 0.38 4.43
C ALA A 93 -10.44 -1.11 4.07
N GLU A 94 -9.29 -1.73 4.32
CA GLU A 94 -9.07 -3.16 4.11
C GLU A 94 -10.01 -4.03 4.95
N VAL A 95 -10.19 -3.68 6.24
CA VAL A 95 -11.13 -4.39 7.12
C VAL A 95 -12.57 -4.23 6.60
N THR A 96 -12.96 -3.03 6.20
CA THR A 96 -14.30 -2.76 5.66
C THR A 96 -14.53 -3.51 4.36
N ALA A 97 -13.57 -3.50 3.43
CA ALA A 97 -13.62 -4.24 2.18
C ALA A 97 -13.66 -5.77 2.42
N GLY A 98 -12.86 -6.28 3.36
CA GLY A 98 -12.82 -7.69 3.71
C GLY A 98 -14.14 -8.18 4.34
N VAL A 99 -14.72 -7.39 5.25
CA VAL A 99 -16.04 -7.69 5.83
C VAL A 99 -17.13 -7.61 4.76
N PHE A 100 -17.13 -6.57 3.93
CA PHE A 100 -18.09 -6.43 2.84
C PHE A 100 -18.00 -7.56 1.82
N GLY A 101 -16.78 -7.99 1.45
CA GLY A 101 -16.54 -9.13 0.59
C GLY A 101 -16.96 -10.46 1.23
N PHE A 102 -16.84 -10.60 2.56
CA PHE A 102 -17.31 -11.79 3.25
C PHE A 102 -18.84 -11.87 3.32
N LEU A 103 -19.52 -10.74 3.54
CA LEU A 103 -20.98 -10.67 3.62
C LEU A 103 -21.65 -10.83 2.24
N ASN A 104 -21.01 -10.37 1.17
CA ASN A 104 -21.54 -10.43 -0.19
C ASN A 104 -20.96 -11.58 -1.02
N LYS A 105 -20.46 -12.65 -0.39
CA LYS A 105 -19.97 -13.84 -1.11
C LYS A 105 -20.97 -14.36 -2.16
N GLU A 106 -22.27 -14.28 -1.85
CA GLU A 106 -23.36 -14.71 -2.73
C GLU A 106 -23.61 -13.78 -3.94
N GLN A 107 -23.15 -12.52 -3.90
CA GLN A 107 -23.31 -11.55 -5.01
C GLN A 107 -22.05 -11.36 -5.85
N VAL A 108 -20.87 -11.65 -5.28
CA VAL A 108 -19.60 -11.62 -6.03
C VAL A 108 -19.50 -12.79 -7.00
N GLU A 109 -20.06 -13.97 -6.65
CA GLU A 109 -20.22 -15.09 -7.60
C GLU A 109 -21.23 -14.79 -8.73
N LEU A 110 -22.13 -13.81 -8.57
CA LEU A 110 -23.15 -13.47 -9.58
C LEU A 110 -22.70 -12.37 -10.56
N PHE A 111 -21.52 -11.77 -10.36
CA PHE A 111 -20.91 -10.80 -11.28
C PHE A 111 -19.83 -11.43 -12.19
N ASP A 112 -19.56 -12.73 -12.01
CA ASP A 112 -18.62 -13.54 -12.81
C ASP A 112 -19.34 -14.43 -13.85
N ASP A 113 -20.69 -14.47 -13.86
CA ASP A 113 -21.56 -15.17 -14.84
C ASP A 113 -22.28 -14.19 -15.79
#